data_AF-A0A3B9PRI8-F1
#
_entry.id   AF-A0A3B9PRI8-F1
#
_cell.length_a   1.000
_cell.length_b   1.000
_cell.length_c   1.000
_cell.angle_alpha   90.00
_cell.angle_beta   90.00
_cell.angle_gamma   90.00
#
_symmetry.space_group_name_H-M   'P 1'
#
loop_
_entity.id
_entity.type
_entity.pdbx_description
1 polymer ?
#
loop_
_entity_poly.entity_id
_entity_poly.type
_entity_poly.pdbx_seq_one_letter_code
_entity_poly.pdbx_strand_id
1 'polypeptide(L)'
;MFNQTEDSDRVTPIVPTPTSEQARQEKEIQKKISQLQISLQEKPETFQKDLENWKGKFKNQPLWEPFTLVKTESKHGVILEQGADGTLQAKDENPEKDTWTLTLSIPDDTQITSIRIDTFPKKSGGKWIDKNVALREISAEWRTNDDETKKVNLINPRADFSQNGWEVAKAIDGNKNVGWAFSPRSDQPHVAIFDIQNPIKGGNLKLTLEQEFGQGLLFESFRISFSTYPVEWLKPVIDYEKKFNLIFEEQVFAKTRNIHDKIKRETNALNSLKSQISKTPIMRELPQSKLRPNTIHQRGNFLDPGKDVNPEVLTVFGKIPSGYNADRLGAAHWLMSKENPLTSRVMVNRVWARLFGTGIVETEEDFGSQGMHPSHPDLLDWLAVDYQENGWSLKKLLKSIVLSRTYRQSSIIHKDALQKDPRNRLLGRGPRFRLTAEMLRDQSLFASGLLTQKIGGPSVMPPQPPGVWKSTYSGAKWSTATGPDRYRRGLYTYIKRTSPHPAMITFDAGTGEVCQVRRIRTNTPLQALITLNDQAYMEAAGNLSNQMLNYDAELSQQIAHGFRRLLTRPPEKKELQRLISLYHQLEEEIIDKDDYLQSAGLKEGNPAMVALASVLLNLDETLTKP
;
A
#
# COMPACT_ATOMS: atom_id res chain seq x y z
N MET A 1 32.75 -6.34 -4.72
CA MET A 1 31.61 -5.97 -3.85
C MET A 1 30.61 -5.19 -4.70
N PHE A 2 29.36 -5.63 -4.81
CA PHE A 2 28.32 -4.98 -5.63
C PHE A 2 27.49 -4.01 -4.76
N ASN A 3 28.13 -2.98 -4.23
CA ASN A 3 27.56 -2.04 -3.27
C ASN A 3 27.20 -0.67 -3.87
N GLN A 4 27.31 -0.48 -5.19
CA GLN A 4 27.11 0.80 -5.88
C GLN A 4 25.64 1.09 -6.19
N THR A 5 24.75 1.01 -5.20
CA THR A 5 23.31 1.08 -5.46
C THR A 5 22.58 2.23 -4.76
N GLU A 6 21.47 2.67 -5.35
CA GLU A 6 20.59 3.74 -4.83
C GLU A 6 19.78 3.29 -3.59
N ASP A 7 19.53 1.98 -3.44
CA ASP A 7 18.66 1.38 -2.42
C ASP A 7 19.21 1.40 -0.98
N SER A 8 20.22 2.23 -0.69
CA SER A 8 20.96 2.41 0.58
C SER A 8 20.14 2.36 1.88
N ASP A 9 19.69 1.16 2.26
CA ASP A 9 18.75 0.87 3.35
C ASP A 9 17.46 1.70 3.32
N ARG A 10 17.02 2.05 2.10
CA ARG A 10 15.80 2.83 1.86
C ARG A 10 14.80 1.98 1.10
N VAL A 11 13.53 2.28 1.31
CA VAL A 11 12.43 1.66 0.54
C VAL A 11 12.49 2.11 -0.94
N THR A 12 13.20 3.19 -1.24
CA THR A 12 13.42 3.72 -2.58
C THR A 12 14.75 3.25 -3.18
N PRO A 13 14.86 3.08 -4.52
CA PRO A 13 13.84 3.41 -5.51
C PRO A 13 12.68 2.41 -5.52
N ILE A 14 11.48 2.92 -5.80
CA ILE A 14 10.26 2.13 -5.97
C ILE A 14 9.75 2.27 -7.39
N VAL A 15 9.12 1.22 -7.92
CA VAL A 15 8.40 1.24 -9.20
C VAL A 15 6.95 0.81 -9.00
N PRO A 16 5.98 1.43 -9.70
CA PRO A 16 4.61 0.93 -9.72
C PRO A 16 4.58 -0.48 -10.32
N THR A 17 3.88 -1.40 -9.67
CA THR A 17 3.68 -2.77 -10.13
C THR A 17 2.18 -3.07 -10.21
N PRO A 18 1.50 -2.59 -11.27
CA PRO A 18 0.06 -2.82 -11.43
C PRO A 18 -0.24 -4.29 -11.68
N THR A 19 -1.40 -4.74 -11.21
CA THR A 19 -1.94 -6.04 -11.69
C THR A 19 -2.27 -5.95 -13.18
N SER A 20 -2.44 -7.10 -13.84
CA SER A 20 -2.83 -7.13 -15.26
C SER A 20 -4.12 -6.34 -15.53
N GLU A 21 -5.07 -6.39 -14.60
CA GLU A 21 -6.33 -5.65 -14.70
C GLU A 21 -6.10 -4.14 -14.50
N GLN A 22 -5.32 -3.74 -13.49
CA GLN A 22 -4.98 -2.33 -13.29
C GLN A 22 -4.23 -1.74 -14.50
N ALA A 23 -3.28 -2.49 -15.07
CA ALA A 23 -2.54 -2.06 -16.25
C ALA A 23 -3.45 -1.89 -17.48
N ARG A 24 -4.47 -2.76 -17.64
CA ARG A 24 -5.48 -2.64 -18.69
C ARG A 24 -6.35 -1.38 -18.49
N GLN A 25 -6.87 -1.20 -17.29
CA GLN A 25 -7.67 -0.02 -16.94
C GLN A 25 -6.90 1.29 -17.13
N GLU A 26 -5.62 1.31 -16.73
CA GLU A 26 -4.76 2.48 -16.90
C GLU A 26 -4.64 2.87 -18.39
N LYS A 27 -4.37 1.89 -19.26
CA LYS A 27 -4.29 2.11 -20.71
C LYS A 27 -5.63 2.57 -21.31
N GLU A 28 -6.75 1.99 -20.88
CA GLU A 28 -8.08 2.36 -21.36
C GLU A 28 -8.41 3.82 -20.99
N ILE A 29 -8.17 4.22 -19.74
CA ILE A 29 -8.42 5.60 -19.29
C ILE A 29 -7.50 6.58 -20.02
N GLN A 30 -6.20 6.25 -20.16
CA GLN A 30 -5.26 7.08 -20.94
C GLN A 30 -5.72 7.26 -22.39
N LYS A 31 -6.18 6.19 -23.05
CA LYS A 31 -6.70 6.27 -24.41
C LYS A 31 -7.92 7.19 -24.49
N LYS A 32 -8.86 7.11 -23.54
CA LYS A 32 -10.02 8.01 -23.48
C LYS A 32 -9.60 9.47 -23.32
N ILE A 33 -8.65 9.74 -22.42
CA ILE A 33 -8.10 11.09 -22.23
C ILE A 33 -7.50 11.61 -23.54
N SER A 34 -6.66 10.82 -24.21
CA SER A 34 -6.05 11.21 -25.49
C SER A 34 -7.09 11.45 -26.58
N GLN A 35 -8.13 10.62 -26.68
CA GLN A 35 -9.23 10.83 -27.64
C GLN A 35 -9.99 12.13 -27.37
N LEU A 36 -10.32 12.40 -26.10
CA LEU A 36 -10.98 13.65 -25.72
C LEU A 36 -10.10 14.88 -26.00
N GLN A 37 -8.78 14.76 -25.81
CA GLN A 37 -7.82 15.81 -26.13
C GLN A 37 -7.77 16.09 -27.64
N ILE A 38 -7.82 15.04 -28.49
CA ILE A 38 -7.90 15.20 -29.95
C ILE A 38 -9.20 15.93 -30.33
N SER A 39 -10.34 15.52 -29.77
CA SER A 39 -11.63 16.19 -30.02
C SER A 39 -11.66 17.66 -29.57
N LEU A 40 -10.79 18.06 -28.64
CA LEU A 40 -10.66 19.46 -28.22
C LEU A 40 -9.98 20.33 -29.30
N GLN A 41 -9.11 19.73 -30.13
CA GLN A 41 -8.42 20.44 -31.21
C GLN A 41 -9.37 20.76 -32.38
N GLU A 42 -10.40 19.94 -32.59
CA GLU A 42 -11.45 20.17 -33.59
C GLU A 42 -12.44 21.22 -33.09
N LYS A 43 -12.08 22.50 -33.22
CA LYS A 43 -12.95 23.61 -32.82
C LYS A 43 -14.14 23.74 -33.77
N PRO A 44 -15.39 23.76 -33.27
CA PRO A 44 -16.58 23.96 -34.11
C PRO A 44 -16.53 25.31 -34.84
N GLU A 45 -17.15 25.41 -36.02
CA GLU A 45 -17.15 26.64 -36.83
C GLU A 45 -17.64 27.90 -36.09
N THR A 46 -18.57 27.74 -35.12
CA THR A 46 -19.09 28.86 -34.33
C THR A 46 -18.13 29.37 -33.25
N PHE A 47 -17.09 28.61 -32.91
CA PHE A 47 -16.21 28.87 -31.76
C PHE A 47 -15.59 30.28 -31.82
N GLN A 48 -15.02 30.65 -32.97
CA GLN A 48 -14.33 31.94 -33.10
C GLN A 48 -15.30 33.11 -33.03
N LYS A 49 -16.48 32.97 -33.63
CA LYS A 49 -17.54 33.99 -33.59
C LYS A 49 -18.05 34.19 -32.16
N ASP A 50 -18.33 33.10 -31.45
CA ASP A 50 -18.86 33.16 -30.08
C ASP A 50 -17.80 33.69 -29.09
N LEU A 51 -16.52 33.37 -29.30
CA LEU A 51 -15.40 33.90 -28.53
C LEU A 51 -15.28 35.42 -28.67
N GLU A 52 -15.32 35.96 -29.89
CA GLU A 52 -15.23 37.40 -30.11
C GLU A 52 -16.46 38.14 -29.58
N ASN A 53 -17.66 37.56 -29.72
CA ASN A 53 -18.88 38.08 -29.09
C ASN A 53 -18.76 38.12 -27.56
N TRP A 54 -18.19 37.08 -26.95
CA TRP A 54 -17.96 37.03 -25.50
C TRP A 54 -16.92 38.06 -25.05
N LYS A 55 -15.78 38.17 -25.75
CA LYS A 55 -14.76 39.21 -25.49
C LYS A 55 -15.32 40.62 -25.60
N GLY A 56 -16.21 40.87 -26.57
CA GLY A 56 -16.83 42.18 -26.78
C GLY A 56 -17.55 42.72 -25.56
N LYS A 57 -18.06 41.85 -24.67
CA LYS A 57 -18.73 42.25 -23.42
C LYS A 57 -17.81 42.98 -22.45
N PHE A 58 -16.50 42.76 -22.52
CA PHE A 58 -15.52 43.31 -21.58
C PHE A 58 -14.89 44.63 -22.04
N LYS A 59 -15.19 45.12 -23.26
CA LYS A 59 -14.61 46.36 -23.78
C LYS A 59 -15.09 47.60 -23.05
N ASN A 60 -16.34 47.60 -22.59
CA ASN A 60 -16.98 48.77 -21.97
C ASN A 60 -17.15 48.61 -20.45
N GLN A 61 -17.12 47.38 -19.95
CA GLN A 61 -17.23 47.04 -18.54
C GLN A 61 -16.17 45.97 -18.24
N PRO A 62 -15.08 46.30 -17.54
CA PRO A 62 -14.03 45.34 -17.27
C PRO A 62 -14.55 44.22 -16.36
N LEU A 63 -13.95 43.03 -16.48
CA LEU A 63 -14.39 41.87 -15.71
C LEU A 63 -14.25 42.07 -14.19
N TRP A 64 -13.20 42.80 -13.80
CA TRP A 64 -12.87 43.12 -12.41
C TRP A 64 -12.66 44.61 -12.29
N GLU A 65 -13.49 45.27 -11.50
CA GLU A 65 -13.38 46.69 -11.19
C GLU A 65 -12.82 46.84 -9.78
N PRO A 66 -11.76 47.66 -9.55
CA PRO A 66 -11.25 47.91 -8.21
C PRO A 66 -12.31 48.63 -7.37
N PHE A 67 -12.46 48.22 -6.11
CA PHE A 67 -13.25 48.98 -5.17
C PHE A 67 -12.58 50.32 -4.83
N THR A 68 -13.38 51.35 -4.59
CA THR A 68 -12.89 52.60 -4.00
C THR A 68 -12.85 52.47 -2.47
N LEU A 69 -11.68 52.67 -1.87
CA LEU A 69 -11.50 52.65 -0.43
C LEU A 69 -12.06 53.93 0.21
N VAL A 70 -12.98 53.77 1.16
CA VAL A 70 -13.58 54.87 1.93
C VAL A 70 -12.87 55.03 3.28
N LYS A 71 -12.60 53.91 3.96
CA LYS A 71 -11.99 53.90 5.30
C LYS A 71 -11.22 52.61 5.53
N THR A 72 -10.11 52.72 6.24
CA THR A 72 -9.34 51.57 6.76
C THR A 72 -9.25 51.66 8.28
N GLU A 73 -9.38 50.51 8.94
CA GLU A 73 -9.07 50.34 10.35
C GLU A 73 -8.13 49.14 10.50
N SER A 74 -7.06 49.28 11.30
CA SER A 74 -6.14 48.20 11.66
C SER A 74 -6.12 48.04 13.18
N LYS A 75 -6.02 46.81 13.67
CA LYS A 75 -5.87 46.55 15.12
C LYS A 75 -4.50 46.95 15.66
N HIS A 76 -3.48 46.96 14.80
CA HIS A 76 -2.09 47.23 15.18
C HIS A 76 -1.50 48.46 14.49
N GLY A 77 -2.34 49.35 13.93
CA GLY A 77 -1.93 50.67 13.43
C GLY A 77 -1.47 50.73 11.97
N VAL A 78 -1.49 49.63 11.22
CA VAL A 78 -1.09 49.60 9.81
C VAL A 78 -1.94 50.56 8.97
N ILE A 79 -1.25 51.45 8.26
CA ILE A 79 -1.86 52.40 7.32
C ILE A 79 -1.86 51.78 5.92
N LEU A 80 -3.02 51.74 5.27
CA LEU A 80 -3.18 51.31 3.88
C LEU A 80 -3.49 52.51 3.00
N GLU A 81 -2.65 52.75 1.99
CA GLU A 81 -2.88 53.77 0.96
C GLU A 81 -3.36 53.11 -0.33
N GLN A 82 -4.41 53.67 -0.95
CA GLN A 82 -4.90 53.21 -2.25
C GLN A 82 -4.33 54.06 -3.38
N GLY A 83 -3.68 53.42 -4.35
CA GLY A 83 -3.22 54.04 -5.59
C GLY A 83 -4.34 54.24 -6.61
N ALA A 84 -4.07 54.98 -7.69
CA ALA A 84 -5.04 55.28 -8.74
C ALA A 84 -5.56 54.04 -9.50
N ASP A 85 -4.81 52.93 -9.48
CA ASP A 85 -5.18 51.64 -10.09
C ASP A 85 -5.94 50.71 -9.11
N GLY A 86 -6.31 51.22 -7.93
CA GLY A 86 -6.99 50.50 -6.87
C GLY A 86 -6.09 49.65 -5.97
N THR A 87 -4.77 49.64 -6.21
CA THR A 87 -3.81 48.86 -5.41
C THR A 87 -3.65 49.47 -4.02
N LEU A 88 -3.81 48.64 -3.00
CA LEU A 88 -3.59 48.95 -1.59
C LEU A 88 -2.16 48.60 -1.20
N GLN A 89 -1.47 49.54 -0.56
CA GLN A 89 -0.10 49.40 -0.09
C GLN A 89 -0.01 49.66 1.41
N ALA A 90 0.54 48.70 2.15
CA ALA A 90 0.83 48.87 3.57
C ALA A 90 2.05 49.77 3.80
N LYS A 91 1.94 50.71 4.75
CA LYS A 91 2.96 51.72 5.10
C LYS A 91 3.37 51.62 6.57
N ASP A 92 4.64 51.96 6.81
CA ASP A 92 5.29 52.37 8.07
C ASP A 92 5.20 51.48 9.33
N GLU A 93 4.29 50.50 9.40
CA GLU A 93 4.18 49.55 10.52
C GLU A 93 4.09 48.10 10.03
N ASN A 94 4.87 47.20 10.66
CA ASN A 94 4.98 45.79 10.28
C ASN A 94 4.77 44.86 11.48
N PRO A 95 3.55 44.78 12.02
CA PRO A 95 3.28 43.88 13.14
C PRO A 95 3.44 42.42 12.68
N GLU A 96 3.70 41.51 13.63
CA GLU A 96 3.77 40.08 13.29
C GLU A 96 2.41 39.52 12.84
N LYS A 97 1.31 40.16 13.28
CA LYS A 97 -0.09 39.79 13.06
C LYS A 97 -0.94 41.03 12.95
N ASP A 98 -1.99 41.00 12.15
CA ASP A 98 -2.98 42.09 12.15
C ASP A 98 -4.35 41.66 11.64
N THR A 99 -5.38 42.44 12.00
CA THR A 99 -6.71 42.37 11.41
C THR A 99 -7.01 43.72 10.76
N TRP A 100 -7.32 43.71 9.47
CA TRP A 100 -7.70 44.93 8.73
C TRP A 100 -9.19 44.93 8.41
N THR A 101 -9.83 46.06 8.64
CA THR A 101 -11.22 46.31 8.25
C THR A 101 -11.24 47.41 7.19
N LEU A 102 -11.71 47.07 6.00
CA LEU A 102 -11.77 47.95 4.84
C LEU A 102 -13.22 48.28 4.54
N THR A 103 -13.58 49.56 4.54
CA THR A 103 -14.87 50.04 4.04
C THR A 103 -14.70 50.44 2.58
N LEU A 104 -15.38 49.73 1.69
CA LEU A 104 -15.26 49.82 0.24
C LEU A 104 -16.60 50.30 -0.35
N SER A 105 -16.58 51.32 -1.20
CA SER A 105 -17.81 51.86 -1.81
C SER A 105 -18.29 50.98 -2.97
N ILE A 106 -19.59 50.70 -3.01
CA ILE A 106 -20.28 50.04 -4.11
C ILE A 106 -21.07 51.11 -4.88
N PRO A 107 -20.86 51.31 -6.20
CA PRO A 107 -21.65 52.28 -6.96
C PRO A 107 -23.14 51.95 -6.90
N ASP A 108 -23.99 52.98 -6.77
CA ASP A 108 -25.43 52.82 -6.49
C ASP A 108 -26.15 51.94 -7.51
N ASP A 109 -25.79 52.05 -8.80
CA ASP A 109 -26.42 51.28 -9.88
C ASP A 109 -25.73 49.94 -10.19
N THR A 110 -24.76 49.53 -9.38
CA THR A 110 -23.94 48.35 -9.64
C THR A 110 -24.28 47.22 -8.68
N GLN A 111 -24.79 46.11 -9.21
CA GLN A 111 -24.96 44.87 -8.46
C GLN A 111 -23.70 44.01 -8.61
N ILE A 112 -23.07 43.67 -7.49
CA ILE A 112 -21.85 42.87 -7.44
C ILE A 112 -22.15 41.42 -7.05
N THR A 113 -21.47 40.49 -7.71
CA THR A 113 -21.68 39.03 -7.58
C THR A 113 -20.47 38.32 -6.97
N SER A 114 -19.28 38.92 -7.04
CA SER A 114 -18.04 38.31 -6.55
C SER A 114 -17.02 39.36 -6.12
N ILE A 115 -16.16 38.96 -5.19
CA ILE A 115 -15.00 39.72 -4.72
C ILE A 115 -13.74 39.00 -5.16
N ARG A 116 -12.75 39.73 -5.65
CA ARG A 116 -11.43 39.24 -5.99
C ARG A 116 -10.38 39.95 -5.17
N ILE A 117 -9.39 39.19 -4.73
CA ILE A 117 -8.16 39.70 -4.11
C ILE A 117 -7.01 39.36 -5.04
N ASP A 118 -6.33 40.38 -5.55
CA ASP A 118 -5.04 40.26 -6.21
C ASP A 118 -3.94 40.52 -5.18
N THR A 119 -2.98 39.62 -5.07
CA THR A 119 -1.84 39.73 -4.17
C THR A 119 -0.58 39.89 -5.00
N PHE A 120 0.26 40.85 -4.61
CA PHE A 120 1.51 41.12 -5.32
C PHE A 120 2.70 40.69 -4.46
N PRO A 121 3.79 40.17 -5.08
CA PRO A 121 4.97 39.75 -4.34
C PRO A 121 5.55 40.89 -3.50
N LYS A 122 6.00 40.55 -2.29
CA LYS A 122 6.72 41.51 -1.46
C LYS A 122 8.00 42.00 -2.17
N LYS A 123 8.33 43.28 -2.03
CA LYS A 123 9.51 43.87 -2.69
C LYS A 123 10.80 43.16 -2.28
N SER A 124 11.69 42.92 -3.24
CA SER A 124 13.01 42.36 -2.93
C SER A 124 13.85 43.35 -2.12
N GLY A 125 14.43 42.91 -1.00
CA GLY A 125 15.10 43.79 -0.04
C GLY A 125 14.15 44.65 0.80
N GLY A 126 12.84 44.35 0.79
CA GLY A 126 11.84 45.01 1.62
C GLY A 126 11.96 44.68 3.11
N LYS A 127 11.08 45.28 3.92
CA LYS A 127 11.14 45.24 5.39
C LYS A 127 10.70 43.89 6.00
N TRP A 128 10.19 42.95 5.21
CA TRP A 128 9.64 41.66 5.66
C TRP A 128 10.61 40.51 5.40
N ILE A 129 11.01 39.80 6.47
CA ILE A 129 11.95 38.65 6.39
C ILE A 129 11.31 37.49 5.60
N ASP A 130 10.06 37.15 5.90
CA ASP A 130 9.29 36.19 5.12
C ASP A 130 8.47 36.91 4.04
N LYS A 131 8.62 36.45 2.80
CA LYS A 131 7.90 36.97 1.64
C LYS A 131 6.50 36.37 1.49
N ASN A 132 6.20 35.31 2.24
CA ASN A 132 4.90 34.67 2.23
C ASN A 132 3.82 35.55 2.90
N VAL A 133 2.57 35.22 2.61
CA VAL A 133 1.38 35.78 3.26
C VAL A 133 0.45 34.64 3.62
N ALA A 134 -0.26 34.79 4.74
CA ALA A 134 -1.27 33.85 5.17
C ALA A 134 -2.52 34.61 5.65
N LEU A 135 -3.59 34.54 4.86
CA LEU A 135 -4.91 35.07 5.22
C LEU A 135 -5.66 34.01 6.02
N ARG A 136 -5.87 34.24 7.32
CA ARG A 136 -6.62 33.34 8.21
C ARG A 136 -8.09 33.31 7.83
N GLU A 137 -8.70 34.48 7.73
CA GLU A 137 -10.14 34.61 7.50
C GLU A 137 -10.43 35.87 6.70
N ILE A 138 -11.43 35.78 5.82
CA ILE A 138 -12.09 36.92 5.21
C ILE A 138 -13.58 36.88 5.55
N SER A 139 -14.10 37.99 6.05
CA SER A 139 -15.53 38.16 6.31
C SER A 139 -16.04 39.49 5.78
N ALA A 140 -17.34 39.54 5.45
CA ALA A 140 -17.94 40.68 4.78
C ALA A 140 -19.27 41.08 5.43
N GLU A 141 -19.47 42.39 5.59
CA GLU A 141 -20.71 43.04 6.02
C GLU A 141 -21.07 44.12 4.99
N TRP A 142 -22.33 44.26 4.65
CA TRP A 142 -22.83 45.24 3.69
C TRP A 142 -23.72 46.24 4.41
N ARG A 143 -23.34 47.52 4.37
CA ARG A 143 -24.14 48.63 4.85
C ARG A 143 -24.89 49.23 3.66
N THR A 144 -26.22 49.15 3.68
CA THR A 144 -27.08 49.68 2.63
C THR A 144 -27.09 51.22 2.63
N ASN A 145 -27.63 51.83 1.57
CA ASN A 145 -27.84 53.28 1.52
C ASN A 145 -28.85 53.78 2.58
N ASP A 146 -29.73 52.88 3.07
CA ASP A 146 -30.70 53.14 4.15
C ASP A 146 -30.10 52.89 5.55
N ASP A 147 -28.78 52.77 5.65
CA ASP A 147 -28.03 52.59 6.90
C ASP A 147 -28.22 51.24 7.63
N GLU A 148 -28.84 50.25 6.98
CA GLU A 148 -28.94 48.89 7.50
C GLU A 148 -27.65 48.10 7.26
N THR A 149 -27.15 47.38 8.27
CA THR A 149 -25.99 46.48 8.13
C THR A 149 -26.43 45.02 8.02
N LYS A 150 -26.02 44.33 6.95
CA LYS A 150 -26.35 42.92 6.67
C LYS A 150 -25.07 42.11 6.51
N LYS A 151 -25.03 40.90 7.08
CA LYS A 151 -23.90 39.98 6.86
C LYS A 151 -23.90 39.48 5.41
N VAL A 152 -22.72 39.46 4.79
CA VAL A 152 -22.52 38.95 3.42
C VAL A 152 -21.84 37.59 3.51
N ASN A 153 -22.54 36.54 3.07
CA ASN A 153 -21.97 35.20 3.03
C ASN A 153 -21.13 35.02 1.76
N LEU A 154 -19.84 34.77 1.95
CA LEU A 154 -18.90 34.42 0.89
C LEU A 154 -18.92 32.91 0.67
N ILE A 155 -19.01 32.47 -0.58
CA ILE A 155 -19.09 31.06 -0.97
C ILE A 155 -18.16 30.76 -2.15
N ASN A 156 -17.98 29.47 -2.45
CA ASN A 156 -17.15 28.96 -3.55
C ASN A 156 -15.77 29.63 -3.70
N PRO A 157 -14.93 29.64 -2.66
CA PRO A 157 -13.61 30.25 -2.70
C PRO A 157 -12.71 29.52 -3.72
N ARG A 158 -12.06 30.28 -4.61
CA ARG A 158 -11.18 29.76 -5.67
C ARG A 158 -9.91 30.58 -5.75
N ALA A 159 -8.74 29.94 -5.85
CA ALA A 159 -7.45 30.62 -6.04
C ALA A 159 -6.64 29.99 -7.18
N ASP A 160 -5.75 30.76 -7.80
CA ASP A 160 -4.83 30.27 -8.85
C ASP A 160 -3.80 29.30 -8.26
N PHE A 161 -3.45 29.54 -7.00
CA PHE A 161 -2.53 28.74 -6.23
C PHE A 161 -2.94 28.69 -4.75
N SER A 162 -2.62 27.59 -4.10
CA SER A 162 -2.66 27.46 -2.64
C SER A 162 -1.56 26.53 -2.20
N GLN A 163 -0.92 26.85 -1.08
CA GLN A 163 -0.01 25.96 -0.38
C GLN A 163 -0.78 24.71 0.06
N ASN A 164 -0.13 23.54 -0.01
CA ASN A 164 -0.74 22.27 0.38
C ASN A 164 -1.17 22.31 1.86
N GLY A 165 -2.45 22.03 2.15
CA GLY A 165 -3.05 22.13 3.49
C GLY A 165 -3.48 23.55 3.90
N TRP A 166 -3.32 24.53 3.00
CA TRP A 166 -3.67 25.96 3.17
C TRP A 166 -4.51 26.43 1.98
N GLU A 167 -5.47 25.61 1.58
CA GLU A 167 -6.37 25.89 0.46
C GLU A 167 -7.22 27.12 0.75
N VAL A 168 -7.49 27.95 -0.28
CA VAL A 168 -8.30 29.18 -0.12
C VAL A 168 -9.66 28.98 0.56
N ALA A 169 -10.22 27.76 0.50
CA ALA A 169 -11.44 27.40 1.21
C ALA A 169 -11.34 27.51 2.73
N LYS A 170 -10.12 27.44 3.28
CA LYS A 170 -9.82 27.65 4.69
C LYS A 170 -9.93 29.10 5.13
N ALA A 171 -9.93 30.06 4.21
CA ALA A 171 -10.07 31.47 4.55
C ALA A 171 -11.52 31.90 4.85
N ILE A 172 -12.50 31.00 4.76
CA ILE A 172 -13.91 31.28 5.08
C ILE A 172 -14.55 30.20 5.97
N ASP A 173 -13.75 29.32 6.58
CA ASP A 173 -14.24 28.17 7.35
C ASP A 173 -14.25 28.38 8.87
N GLY A 174 -13.82 29.54 9.35
CA GLY A 174 -13.79 29.86 10.78
C GLY A 174 -12.61 29.23 11.55
N ASN A 175 -11.74 28.43 10.90
CA ASN A 175 -10.65 27.74 11.57
C ASN A 175 -9.51 28.72 11.92
N LYS A 176 -9.01 28.64 13.15
CA LYS A 176 -7.94 29.52 13.63
C LYS A 176 -6.53 29.05 13.26
N ASN A 177 -6.39 27.80 12.82
CA ASN A 177 -5.09 27.14 12.62
C ASN A 177 -4.65 27.06 11.16
N VAL A 178 -5.53 27.38 10.22
CA VAL A 178 -5.27 27.31 8.78
C VAL A 178 -5.99 28.45 8.08
N GLY A 179 -5.56 28.76 6.85
CA GLY A 179 -6.12 29.81 6.03
C GLY A 179 -5.63 29.66 4.60
N TRP A 180 -5.60 30.74 3.83
CA TRP A 180 -5.02 30.76 2.49
C TRP A 180 -3.57 31.26 2.53
N ALA A 181 -2.64 30.45 2.03
CA ALA A 181 -1.22 30.81 1.89
C ALA A 181 -0.66 30.33 0.55
N PHE A 182 0.50 30.87 0.16
CA PHE A 182 1.05 30.63 -1.18
C PHE A 182 2.55 30.29 -1.22
N SER A 183 3.10 29.72 -0.14
CA SER A 183 4.43 29.09 -0.18
C SER A 183 4.41 27.78 -1.01
N PRO A 184 5.46 27.46 -1.80
CA PRO A 184 6.72 28.19 -1.96
C PRO A 184 6.73 29.22 -3.11
N ARG A 185 5.57 29.64 -3.62
CA ARG A 185 5.44 30.54 -4.78
C ARG A 185 5.21 32.00 -4.41
N SER A 186 5.62 32.42 -3.21
CA SER A 186 5.39 33.77 -2.69
C SER A 186 6.12 34.89 -3.45
N ASP A 187 6.99 34.54 -4.39
CA ASP A 187 7.64 35.45 -5.34
C ASP A 187 6.78 35.76 -6.59
N GLN A 188 5.60 35.16 -6.70
CA GLN A 188 4.66 35.35 -7.81
C GLN A 188 3.37 36.03 -7.35
N PRO A 189 2.69 36.79 -8.23
CA PRO A 189 1.37 37.32 -7.92
C PRO A 189 0.36 36.17 -7.82
N HIS A 190 -0.60 36.29 -6.91
CA HIS A 190 -1.67 35.31 -6.73
C HIS A 190 -3.03 35.99 -6.65
N VAL A 191 -4.08 35.23 -6.93
CA VAL A 191 -5.43 35.73 -6.99
C VAL A 191 -6.40 34.77 -6.32
N ALA A 192 -7.30 35.30 -5.52
CA ALA A 192 -8.42 34.58 -4.94
C ALA A 192 -9.74 35.25 -5.32
N ILE A 193 -10.78 34.46 -5.53
CA ILE A 193 -12.13 34.90 -5.82
C ILE A 193 -13.09 34.25 -4.82
N PHE A 194 -14.04 35.04 -4.34
CA PHE A 194 -15.10 34.65 -3.44
C PHE A 194 -16.43 35.10 -4.05
N ASP A 195 -17.36 34.16 -4.24
CA ASP A 195 -18.70 34.48 -4.73
C ASP A 195 -19.54 35.02 -3.58
N ILE A 196 -20.45 35.95 -3.87
CA ILE A 196 -21.42 36.44 -2.90
C ILE A 196 -22.68 35.60 -3.05
N GLN A 197 -23.12 34.94 -1.96
CA GLN A 197 -24.29 34.06 -1.99
C GLN A 197 -25.56 34.77 -2.51
N ASN A 198 -25.77 36.02 -2.09
CA ASN A 198 -26.85 36.88 -2.54
C ASN A 198 -26.25 38.21 -3.05
N PRO A 199 -26.23 38.47 -4.38
CA PRO A 199 -25.62 39.67 -4.94
C PRO A 199 -26.13 40.96 -4.28
N ILE A 200 -25.23 41.91 -4.01
CA ILE A 200 -25.51 43.16 -3.29
C ILE A 200 -25.35 44.38 -4.23
N LYS A 201 -26.09 45.47 -3.99
CA LYS A 201 -26.15 46.66 -4.85
C LYS A 201 -26.10 47.95 -4.02
N GLY A 202 -25.23 48.90 -4.40
CA GLY A 202 -25.08 50.19 -3.71
C GLY A 202 -24.59 50.10 -2.26
N GLY A 203 -24.28 51.23 -1.64
CA GLY A 203 -23.81 51.31 -0.24
C GLY A 203 -22.32 51.01 -0.05
N ASN A 204 -21.97 50.47 1.12
CA ASN A 204 -20.58 50.18 1.49
C ASN A 204 -20.40 48.71 1.91
N LEU A 205 -19.38 48.07 1.35
CA LEU A 205 -18.92 46.75 1.76
C LEU A 205 -17.81 46.92 2.80
N LYS A 206 -18.05 46.46 4.03
CA LYS A 206 -17.05 46.33 5.07
C LYS A 206 -16.43 44.93 5.00
N LEU A 207 -15.17 44.85 4.58
CA LEU A 207 -14.42 43.62 4.42
C LEU A 207 -13.37 43.51 5.53
N THR A 208 -13.38 42.41 6.28
CA THR A 208 -12.42 42.15 7.35
C THR A 208 -11.45 41.05 6.92
N LEU A 209 -10.14 41.36 6.92
CA LEU A 209 -9.05 40.46 6.58
C LEU A 209 -8.25 40.15 7.85
N GLU A 210 -8.32 38.91 8.33
CA GLU A 210 -7.58 38.46 9.51
C GLU A 210 -6.29 37.75 9.12
N GLN A 211 -5.15 38.24 9.60
CA GLN A 211 -3.82 37.76 9.25
C GLN A 211 -3.04 37.46 10.54
N GLU A 212 -3.42 36.38 11.23
CA GLU A 212 -3.09 36.16 12.65
C GLU A 212 -2.05 35.04 12.90
N PHE A 213 -1.28 34.64 11.88
CA PHE A 213 -0.34 33.51 11.97
C PHE A 213 1.05 33.84 12.53
N GLY A 214 1.42 35.13 12.63
CA GLY A 214 2.72 35.55 13.15
C GLY A 214 3.78 35.69 12.06
N GLN A 215 5.01 36.06 12.44
CA GLN A 215 6.17 36.16 11.54
C GLN A 215 6.03 37.16 10.39
N GLY A 216 5.03 38.05 10.44
CA GLY A 216 4.83 39.07 9.41
C GLY A 216 4.29 38.51 8.09
N LEU A 217 3.48 37.44 8.17
CA LEU A 217 2.76 36.85 7.04
C LEU A 217 1.57 37.71 6.59
N LEU A 218 1.77 39.02 6.49
CA LEU A 218 0.76 40.01 6.08
C LEU A 218 0.93 40.36 4.59
N PHE A 219 -0.15 40.80 3.95
CA PHE A 219 -0.06 41.43 2.63
C PHE A 219 0.83 42.68 2.71
N GLU A 220 1.64 42.92 1.68
CA GLU A 220 2.37 44.20 1.54
C GLU A 220 1.70 45.08 0.48
N SER A 221 1.36 44.47 -0.65
CA SER A 221 0.68 45.10 -1.78
C SER A 221 -0.38 44.14 -2.31
N PHE A 222 -1.60 44.62 -2.42
CA PHE A 222 -2.74 43.82 -2.87
C PHE A 222 -3.83 44.73 -3.46
N ARG A 223 -4.80 44.17 -4.16
CA ARG A 223 -5.95 44.92 -4.69
C ARG A 223 -7.21 44.13 -4.43
N ILE A 224 -8.30 44.83 -4.12
CA ILE A 224 -9.62 44.25 -3.97
C ILE A 224 -10.52 44.78 -5.07
N SER A 225 -11.12 43.87 -5.82
CA SER A 225 -11.99 44.18 -6.95
C SER A 225 -13.30 43.42 -6.85
N PHE A 226 -14.31 43.87 -7.58
CA PHE A 226 -15.58 43.18 -7.72
C PHE A 226 -15.87 42.82 -9.18
N SER A 227 -16.77 41.86 -9.36
CA SER A 227 -17.39 41.58 -10.66
C SER A 227 -18.90 41.71 -10.57
N THR A 228 -19.52 42.06 -11.70
CA THR A 228 -20.97 42.12 -11.91
C THR A 228 -21.48 40.92 -12.72
N TYR A 229 -20.57 40.06 -13.17
CA TYR A 229 -20.87 38.95 -14.06
C TYR A 229 -21.30 37.68 -13.31
N PRO A 230 -22.00 36.74 -13.99
CA PRO A 230 -22.38 35.46 -13.40
C PRO A 230 -21.16 34.65 -12.91
N VAL A 231 -21.27 34.05 -11.72
CA VAL A 231 -20.15 33.43 -11.01
C VAL A 231 -19.65 32.13 -11.65
N GLU A 232 -20.48 31.48 -12.47
CA GLU A 232 -20.27 30.11 -12.97
C GLU A 232 -19.00 29.96 -13.82
N TRP A 233 -18.52 31.04 -14.43
CA TRP A 233 -17.34 31.02 -15.30
C TRP A 233 -16.19 31.92 -14.82
N LEU A 234 -16.31 32.56 -13.65
CA LEU A 234 -15.23 33.36 -13.06
C LEU A 234 -14.13 32.47 -12.47
N LYS A 235 -12.88 32.65 -12.94
CA LYS A 235 -11.71 31.85 -12.54
C LYS A 235 -10.61 32.69 -11.92
N PRO A 236 -9.91 32.22 -10.89
CA PRO A 236 -8.81 32.97 -10.30
C PRO A 236 -7.62 32.97 -11.29
N VAL A 237 -7.57 33.96 -12.18
CA VAL A 237 -6.55 34.09 -13.23
C VAL A 237 -5.91 35.48 -13.12
N ILE A 238 -4.58 35.52 -13.02
CA ILE A 238 -3.81 36.76 -12.84
C ILE A 238 -4.03 37.71 -14.03
N ASP A 239 -3.88 37.21 -15.25
CA ASP A 239 -4.06 37.96 -16.50
C ASP A 239 -5.22 37.36 -17.30
N TYR A 240 -6.42 37.87 -17.04
CA TYR A 240 -7.64 37.37 -17.69
C TYR A 240 -7.64 37.61 -19.19
N GLU A 241 -7.14 38.75 -19.64
CA GLU A 241 -7.16 39.13 -21.05
C GLU A 241 -6.31 38.19 -21.90
N LYS A 242 -5.10 37.85 -21.43
CA LYS A 242 -4.24 36.84 -22.08
C LYS A 242 -4.82 35.43 -22.02
N LYS A 243 -5.81 35.19 -21.17
CA LYS A 243 -6.41 33.86 -20.94
C LYS A 243 -7.86 33.76 -21.40
N PHE A 244 -8.43 34.78 -22.05
CA PHE A 244 -9.81 34.75 -22.52
C PHE A 244 -10.13 33.55 -23.39
N ASN A 245 -9.25 33.19 -24.33
CA ASN A 245 -9.45 32.03 -25.19
C ASN A 245 -9.56 30.73 -24.36
N LEU A 246 -8.66 30.55 -23.37
CA LEU A 246 -8.64 29.37 -22.51
C LEU A 246 -9.89 29.30 -21.62
N ILE A 247 -10.25 30.42 -20.99
CA ILE A 247 -11.43 30.49 -20.10
C ILE A 247 -12.71 30.23 -20.89
N PHE A 248 -12.82 30.82 -22.08
CA PHE A 248 -13.96 30.60 -22.96
C PHE A 248 -14.10 29.13 -23.34
N GLU A 249 -12.99 28.50 -23.74
CA GLU A 249 -12.93 27.09 -24.10
C GLU A 249 -13.27 26.17 -22.92
N GLU A 250 -12.77 26.47 -21.73
CA GLU A 250 -12.96 25.61 -20.55
C GLU A 250 -14.31 25.79 -19.84
N GLN A 251 -14.92 26.98 -19.89
CA GLN A 251 -16.02 27.34 -18.96
C GLN A 251 -17.26 27.91 -19.64
N VAL A 252 -17.11 28.59 -20.77
CA VAL A 252 -18.19 29.35 -21.39
C VAL A 252 -18.82 28.58 -22.54
N PHE A 253 -17.99 28.06 -23.45
CA PHE A 253 -18.46 27.35 -24.62
C PHE A 253 -18.86 25.93 -24.26
N ALA A 254 -20.16 25.67 -24.23
CA ALA A 254 -20.74 24.44 -23.68
C ALA A 254 -20.15 23.14 -24.28
N LYS A 255 -19.84 23.13 -25.58
CA LYS A 255 -19.27 21.95 -26.26
C LYS A 255 -17.88 21.59 -25.73
N THR A 256 -16.96 22.56 -25.67
CA THR A 256 -15.59 22.34 -25.18
C THR A 256 -15.55 22.17 -23.66
N ARG A 257 -16.39 22.91 -22.91
CA ARG A 257 -16.56 22.71 -21.46
C ARG A 257 -16.90 21.26 -21.11
N ASN A 258 -17.87 20.65 -21.80
CA ASN A 258 -18.26 19.26 -21.55
C ASN A 258 -17.09 18.28 -21.82
N ILE A 259 -16.25 18.56 -22.83
CA ILE A 259 -15.04 17.77 -23.10
C ILE A 259 -14.02 17.95 -21.97
N HIS A 260 -13.76 19.18 -21.51
CA HIS A 260 -12.87 19.44 -20.37
C HIS A 260 -13.37 18.75 -19.08
N ASP A 261 -14.68 18.79 -18.80
CA ASP A 261 -15.27 18.10 -17.66
C ASP A 261 -15.06 16.58 -17.73
N LYS A 262 -15.18 15.98 -18.93
CA LYS A 262 -14.88 14.56 -19.14
C LYS A 262 -13.39 14.26 -18.94
N ILE A 263 -12.50 15.07 -19.49
CA ILE A 263 -11.04 14.92 -19.31
C ILE A 263 -10.69 14.99 -17.82
N LYS A 264 -11.26 15.95 -17.08
CA LYS A 264 -11.04 16.10 -15.64
C LYS A 264 -11.51 14.86 -14.87
N ARG A 265 -12.71 14.33 -15.18
CA ARG A 265 -13.22 13.09 -14.57
C ARG A 265 -12.32 11.90 -14.84
N GLU A 266 -11.93 11.68 -16.08
CA GLU A 266 -11.05 10.56 -16.46
C GLU A 266 -9.64 10.72 -15.86
N THR A 267 -9.11 11.94 -15.78
CA THR A 267 -7.83 12.23 -15.12
C THR A 267 -7.89 11.93 -13.62
N ASN A 268 -8.99 12.30 -12.96
CA ASN A 268 -9.20 11.96 -11.55
C ASN A 268 -9.33 10.45 -11.35
N ALA A 269 -10.02 9.75 -12.25
CA ALA A 269 -10.10 8.29 -12.23
C ALA A 269 -8.71 7.64 -12.42
N LEU A 270 -7.91 8.15 -13.36
CA LEU A 270 -6.53 7.69 -13.58
C LEU A 270 -5.65 7.89 -12.34
N ASN A 271 -5.74 9.07 -11.70
CA ASN A 271 -4.98 9.36 -10.49
C ASN A 271 -5.41 8.49 -9.31
N SER A 272 -6.72 8.23 -9.17
CA SER A 272 -7.26 7.31 -8.16
C SER A 272 -6.80 5.87 -8.40
N LEU A 273 -6.78 5.41 -9.66
CA LEU A 273 -6.23 4.10 -10.02
C LEU A 273 -4.74 4.01 -9.69
N LYS A 274 -3.96 5.03 -10.07
CA LYS A 274 -2.51 5.09 -9.80
C LYS A 274 -2.16 5.11 -8.32
N SER A 275 -2.99 5.71 -7.46
CA SER A 275 -2.76 5.71 -6.02
C SER A 275 -3.02 4.33 -5.38
N GLN A 276 -3.84 3.49 -6.01
CA GLN A 276 -4.12 2.10 -5.59
C GLN A 276 -3.09 1.09 -6.11
N ILE A 277 -2.26 1.45 -7.08
CA ILE A 277 -1.21 0.58 -7.61
C ILE A 277 -0.12 0.41 -6.55
N SER A 278 0.17 -0.85 -6.22
CA SER A 278 1.26 -1.19 -5.29
C SER A 278 2.60 -0.73 -5.86
N LYS A 279 3.46 -0.21 -4.99
CA LYS A 279 4.81 0.23 -5.35
C LYS A 279 5.81 -0.79 -4.81
N THR A 280 6.64 -1.33 -5.68
CA THR A 280 7.62 -2.36 -5.34
C THR A 280 9.00 -1.72 -5.23
N PRO A 281 9.71 -1.88 -4.10
CA PRO A 281 11.13 -1.53 -3.99
C PRO A 281 11.95 -2.31 -5.00
N ILE A 282 12.89 -1.63 -5.65
CA ILE A 282 13.83 -2.22 -6.59
C ILE A 282 15.26 -1.88 -6.20
N MET A 283 16.17 -2.78 -6.52
CA MET A 283 17.59 -2.48 -6.50
C MET A 283 17.95 -1.76 -7.80
N ARG A 284 18.67 -0.64 -7.69
CA ARG A 284 19.11 0.13 -8.85
C ARG A 284 20.54 0.58 -8.65
N GLU A 285 21.38 0.35 -9.65
CA GLU A 285 22.76 0.85 -9.65
C GLU A 285 22.79 2.38 -9.68
N LEU A 286 23.81 2.94 -9.04
CA LEU A 286 24.09 4.37 -9.06
C LEU A 286 24.46 4.81 -10.49
N PRO A 287 24.05 6.01 -10.92
CA PRO A 287 24.54 6.56 -12.17
C PRO A 287 26.06 6.74 -12.11
N GLN A 288 26.72 6.68 -13.26
CA GLN A 288 28.18 6.73 -13.36
C GLN A 288 28.80 7.93 -12.63
N SER A 289 28.14 9.09 -12.65
CA SER A 289 28.57 10.31 -11.98
C SER A 289 28.51 10.26 -10.45
N LYS A 290 27.88 9.24 -9.87
CA LYS A 290 27.71 9.04 -8.43
C LYS A 290 28.39 7.77 -7.90
N LEU A 291 29.15 7.07 -8.74
CA LEU A 291 29.90 5.91 -8.29
C LEU A 291 30.91 6.31 -7.22
N ARG A 292 30.98 5.51 -6.16
CA ARG A 292 31.92 5.73 -5.05
C ARG A 292 33.22 4.96 -5.29
N PRO A 293 34.40 5.50 -4.98
CA PRO A 293 35.62 4.72 -4.99
C PRO A 293 35.55 3.62 -3.91
N ASN A 294 36.05 2.44 -4.23
CA ASN A 294 36.20 1.33 -3.29
C ASN A 294 37.69 0.96 -3.22
N THR A 295 38.24 0.81 -2.02
CA THR A 295 39.67 0.51 -1.81
C THR A 295 39.87 -0.69 -0.90
N ILE A 296 41.04 -1.32 -0.99
CA ILE A 296 41.47 -2.33 -0.01
C ILE A 296 41.98 -1.61 1.24
N HIS A 297 41.43 -1.90 2.41
CA HIS A 297 41.94 -1.38 3.67
C HIS A 297 43.17 -2.17 4.13
N GLN A 298 44.30 -1.49 4.32
CA GLN A 298 45.54 -2.15 4.73
C GLN A 298 45.38 -2.73 6.14
N ARG A 299 45.56 -4.06 6.26
CA ARG A 299 45.32 -4.81 7.52
C ARG A 299 43.92 -4.57 8.13
N GLY A 300 42.94 -4.17 7.31
CA GLY A 300 41.58 -3.85 7.75
C GLY A 300 41.40 -2.46 8.38
N ASN A 301 42.43 -1.60 8.42
CA ASN A 301 42.31 -0.25 8.95
C ASN A 301 41.58 0.68 7.97
N PHE A 302 40.38 1.14 8.33
CA PHE A 302 39.56 2.03 7.48
C PHE A 302 40.15 3.43 7.27
N LEU A 303 41.15 3.82 8.07
CA LEU A 303 41.88 5.08 7.93
C LEU A 303 43.11 4.96 7.01
N ASP A 304 43.48 3.75 6.60
CA ASP A 304 44.63 3.48 5.72
C ASP A 304 44.16 2.82 4.41
N PRO A 305 43.55 3.61 3.50
CA PRO A 305 43.09 3.11 2.22
C PRO A 305 44.28 2.76 1.32
N GLY A 306 44.28 1.52 0.83
CA GLY A 306 45.21 1.02 -0.16
C GLY A 306 44.68 1.19 -1.59
N LYS A 307 44.97 0.21 -2.44
CA LYS A 307 44.64 0.24 -3.87
C LYS A 307 43.13 0.25 -4.11
N ASP A 308 42.72 0.99 -5.13
CA ASP A 308 41.37 0.93 -5.69
C ASP A 308 41.03 -0.46 -6.19
N VAL A 309 39.76 -0.84 -6.05
CA VAL A 309 39.20 -2.09 -6.54
C VAL A 309 37.88 -1.85 -7.26
N ASN A 310 37.70 -2.59 -8.35
CA ASN A 310 36.46 -2.60 -9.09
C ASN A 310 35.56 -3.77 -8.63
N PRO A 311 34.24 -3.63 -8.72
CA PRO A 311 33.33 -4.75 -8.58
C PRO A 311 33.66 -5.86 -9.58
N GLU A 312 33.67 -7.11 -9.10
CA GLU A 312 33.87 -8.32 -9.90
C GLU A 312 33.37 -9.54 -9.09
N VAL A 313 33.10 -10.65 -9.77
CA VAL A 313 32.92 -11.96 -9.10
C VAL A 313 34.27 -12.53 -8.66
N LEU A 314 34.25 -13.52 -7.78
CA LEU A 314 35.47 -14.25 -7.42
C LEU A 314 35.94 -15.05 -8.64
N THR A 315 37.07 -14.64 -9.22
CA THR A 315 37.59 -15.18 -10.49
C THR A 315 37.86 -16.69 -10.47
N VAL A 316 38.13 -17.25 -9.28
CA VAL A 316 38.26 -18.69 -9.05
C VAL A 316 36.97 -19.48 -9.36
N PHE A 317 35.80 -18.82 -9.30
CA PHE A 317 34.50 -19.42 -9.59
C PHE A 317 33.94 -18.97 -10.96
N GLY A 318 34.76 -18.34 -11.80
CA GLY A 318 34.39 -17.91 -13.15
C GLY A 318 34.42 -16.39 -13.33
N LYS A 319 33.72 -15.92 -14.36
CA LYS A 319 33.67 -14.50 -14.76
C LYS A 319 32.23 -14.08 -15.03
N ILE A 320 31.98 -12.77 -14.98
CA ILE A 320 30.69 -12.21 -15.41
C ILE A 320 30.42 -12.62 -16.88
N PRO A 321 29.21 -13.12 -17.21
CA PRO A 321 28.86 -13.47 -18.57
C PRO A 321 28.94 -12.28 -19.53
N SER A 322 29.29 -12.53 -20.79
CA SER A 322 29.37 -11.50 -21.83
C SER A 322 28.03 -10.78 -22.00
N GLY A 323 28.07 -9.44 -22.12
CA GLY A 323 26.89 -8.60 -22.27
C GLY A 323 26.32 -8.06 -20.95
N TYR A 324 26.90 -8.45 -19.81
CA TYR A 324 26.57 -7.90 -18.50
C TYR A 324 27.74 -7.14 -17.89
N ASN A 325 27.43 -6.14 -17.07
CA ASN A 325 28.42 -5.43 -16.28
C ASN A 325 28.71 -6.19 -14.98
N ALA A 326 29.81 -5.87 -14.33
CA ALA A 326 30.12 -6.35 -12.99
C ALA A 326 29.28 -5.61 -11.93
N ASP A 327 27.97 -5.77 -11.98
CA ASP A 327 27.00 -5.19 -11.06
C ASP A 327 26.12 -6.29 -10.44
N ARG A 328 25.11 -5.92 -9.63
CA ARG A 328 24.22 -6.93 -9.01
C ARG A 328 23.45 -7.77 -10.04
N LEU A 329 23.07 -7.17 -11.17
CA LEU A 329 22.35 -7.87 -12.23
C LEU A 329 23.28 -8.86 -12.96
N GLY A 330 24.48 -8.44 -13.32
CA GLY A 330 25.49 -9.32 -13.90
C GLY A 330 25.88 -10.47 -12.96
N ALA A 331 25.99 -10.20 -11.65
CA ALA A 331 26.22 -11.25 -10.65
C ALA A 331 25.05 -12.25 -10.58
N ALA A 332 23.79 -11.78 -10.70
CA ALA A 332 22.64 -12.67 -10.78
C ALA A 332 22.67 -13.55 -12.04
N HIS A 333 23.06 -13.00 -13.19
CA HIS A 333 23.24 -13.78 -14.42
C HIS A 333 24.39 -14.78 -14.33
N TRP A 334 25.50 -14.41 -13.67
CA TRP A 334 26.59 -15.33 -13.36
C TRP A 334 26.13 -16.49 -12.47
N LEU A 335 25.38 -16.20 -11.39
CA LEU A 335 24.82 -17.23 -10.50
C LEU A 335 23.92 -18.22 -11.24
N MET A 336 23.15 -17.75 -12.21
CA MET A 336 22.21 -18.56 -13.00
C MET A 336 22.82 -19.13 -14.29
N SER A 337 24.12 -18.94 -14.52
CA SER A 337 24.82 -19.40 -15.74
C SER A 337 24.83 -20.92 -15.86
N LYS A 338 24.97 -21.43 -17.10
CA LYS A 338 25.04 -22.87 -17.35
C LYS A 338 26.33 -23.49 -16.81
N GLU A 339 27.37 -22.67 -16.77
CA GLU A 339 28.71 -23.01 -16.33
C GLU A 339 28.84 -23.04 -14.81
N ASN A 340 27.83 -22.56 -14.07
CA ASN A 340 27.75 -22.66 -12.62
C ASN A 340 26.89 -23.86 -12.18
N PRO A 341 27.50 -24.99 -11.79
CA PRO A 341 26.75 -26.20 -11.46
C PRO A 341 26.19 -26.18 -10.03
N LEU A 342 26.57 -25.22 -9.18
CA LEU A 342 26.13 -25.20 -7.77
C LEU A 342 24.66 -24.79 -7.64
N THR A 343 24.21 -23.83 -8.44
CA THR A 343 22.87 -23.24 -8.30
C THR A 343 21.76 -24.29 -8.48
N SER A 344 21.84 -25.11 -9.52
CA SER A 344 20.87 -26.18 -9.77
C SER A 344 20.97 -27.29 -8.72
N ARG A 345 22.18 -27.73 -8.34
CA ARG A 345 22.40 -28.73 -7.28
C ARG A 345 21.81 -28.31 -5.94
N VAL A 346 22.07 -27.08 -5.50
CA VAL A 346 21.55 -26.54 -4.24
C VAL A 346 20.02 -26.48 -4.29
N MET A 347 19.43 -26.00 -5.39
CA MET A 347 17.98 -25.91 -5.51
C MET A 347 17.30 -27.28 -5.52
N VAL A 348 17.83 -28.24 -6.28
CA VAL A 348 17.36 -29.64 -6.29
C VAL A 348 17.44 -30.25 -4.90
N ASN A 349 18.55 -30.06 -4.21
CA ASN A 349 18.73 -30.60 -2.87
C ASN A 349 17.74 -30.02 -1.86
N ARG A 350 17.45 -28.71 -1.94
CA ARG A 350 16.41 -28.07 -1.12
C ARG A 350 15.04 -28.66 -1.40
N VAL A 351 14.66 -28.81 -2.68
CA VAL A 351 13.38 -29.44 -3.06
C VAL A 351 13.31 -30.88 -2.54
N TRP A 352 14.40 -31.64 -2.70
CA TRP A 352 14.52 -33.00 -2.17
C TRP A 352 14.35 -33.03 -0.66
N ALA A 353 15.02 -32.16 0.09
CA ALA A 353 14.91 -32.06 1.54
C ALA A 353 13.48 -31.74 2.00
N ARG A 354 12.73 -30.90 1.26
CA ARG A 354 11.32 -30.64 1.58
C ARG A 354 10.43 -31.86 1.38
N LEU A 355 10.76 -32.75 0.45
CA LEU A 355 9.97 -33.96 0.16
C LEU A 355 10.39 -35.15 1.02
N PHE A 356 11.68 -35.36 1.24
CA PHE A 356 12.25 -36.50 1.96
C PHE A 356 12.64 -36.22 3.40
N GLY A 357 12.62 -34.95 3.81
CA GLY A 357 12.99 -34.50 5.15
C GLY A 357 14.47 -34.21 5.34
N THR A 358 15.33 -34.87 4.57
CA THR A 358 16.77 -34.64 4.53
C THR A 358 17.22 -34.55 3.08
N GLY A 359 18.06 -33.56 2.75
CA GLY A 359 18.63 -33.41 1.41
C GLY A 359 19.53 -34.58 1.03
N ILE A 360 19.79 -34.77 -0.26
CA ILE A 360 20.86 -35.67 -0.75
C ILE A 360 22.19 -35.26 -0.12
N VAL A 361 22.47 -33.95 -0.10
CA VAL A 361 23.42 -33.29 0.79
C VAL A 361 22.67 -32.86 2.05
N GLU A 362 23.06 -33.37 3.21
CA GLU A 362 22.35 -33.11 4.47
C GLU A 362 22.57 -31.68 5.01
N THR A 363 23.74 -31.09 4.74
CA THR A 363 24.07 -29.69 5.04
C THR A 363 23.54 -28.78 3.93
N GLU A 364 22.25 -28.43 3.98
CA GLU A 364 21.61 -27.57 2.95
C GLU A 364 22.27 -26.18 2.82
N GLU A 365 22.95 -25.74 3.87
CA GLU A 365 23.67 -24.49 4.02
C GLU A 365 25.12 -24.54 3.50
N ASP A 366 25.71 -25.72 3.31
CA ASP A 366 27.12 -25.87 2.92
C ASP A 366 27.33 -27.04 1.95
N PHE A 367 27.68 -26.70 0.71
CA PHE A 367 28.06 -27.61 -0.38
C PHE A 367 29.58 -27.67 -0.60
N GLY A 368 30.34 -26.96 0.23
CA GLY A 368 31.80 -26.90 0.18
C GLY A 368 32.46 -28.01 1.00
N SER A 369 33.76 -27.86 1.26
CA SER A 369 34.60 -28.86 1.93
C SER A 369 34.25 -29.11 3.40
N GLN A 370 33.52 -28.20 4.05
CA GLN A 370 33.06 -28.34 5.42
C GLN A 370 31.64 -28.94 5.50
N GLY A 371 30.95 -29.04 4.36
CA GLY A 371 29.66 -29.70 4.23
C GLY A 371 29.77 -31.22 4.12
N MET A 372 28.62 -31.89 4.19
CA MET A 372 28.54 -33.32 3.93
C MET A 372 28.57 -33.64 2.44
N HIS A 373 29.22 -34.75 2.08
CA HIS A 373 29.13 -35.29 0.73
C HIS A 373 27.69 -35.74 0.39
N PRO A 374 27.28 -35.65 -0.88
CA PRO A 374 25.98 -36.16 -1.32
C PRO A 374 25.90 -37.67 -1.07
N SER A 375 24.79 -38.14 -0.51
CA SER A 375 24.57 -39.60 -0.34
C SER A 375 24.44 -40.33 -1.67
N HIS A 376 23.97 -39.63 -2.71
CA HIS A 376 23.77 -40.15 -4.07
C HIS A 376 24.22 -39.08 -5.09
N PRO A 377 25.53 -38.97 -5.39
CA PRO A 377 26.06 -37.91 -6.26
C PRO A 377 25.46 -37.95 -7.67
N ASP A 378 25.39 -39.13 -8.29
CA ASP A 378 24.89 -39.27 -9.66
C ASP A 378 23.41 -38.87 -9.79
N LEU A 379 22.61 -39.16 -8.76
CA LEU A 379 21.21 -38.75 -8.70
C LEU A 379 21.08 -37.23 -8.59
N LEU A 380 21.89 -36.61 -7.73
CA LEU A 380 21.89 -35.16 -7.57
C LEU A 380 22.28 -34.47 -8.88
N ASP A 381 23.34 -34.96 -9.53
CA ASP A 381 23.82 -34.42 -10.81
C ASP A 381 22.79 -34.59 -11.92
N TRP A 382 22.18 -35.77 -12.04
CA TRP A 382 21.13 -36.02 -13.03
C TRP A 382 19.93 -35.07 -12.83
N LEU A 383 19.43 -34.94 -11.59
CA LEU A 383 18.33 -34.03 -11.28
C LEU A 383 18.70 -32.55 -11.51
N ALA A 384 19.94 -32.16 -11.22
CA ALA A 384 20.41 -30.79 -11.38
C ALA A 384 20.51 -30.38 -12.85
N VAL A 385 21.04 -31.27 -13.70
CA VAL A 385 21.09 -31.08 -15.15
C VAL A 385 19.67 -31.06 -15.73
N ASP A 386 18.83 -32.05 -15.39
CA ASP A 386 17.44 -32.12 -15.87
C ASP A 386 16.65 -30.86 -15.48
N TYR A 387 16.82 -30.36 -14.26
CA TYR A 387 16.16 -29.15 -13.79
C TYR A 387 16.56 -27.91 -14.60
N GLN A 388 17.85 -27.75 -14.91
CA GLN A 388 18.37 -26.64 -15.69
C GLN A 388 17.94 -26.72 -17.16
N GLU A 389 18.06 -27.88 -17.79
CA GLU A 389 17.70 -28.12 -19.20
C GLU A 389 16.19 -27.99 -19.45
N ASN A 390 15.36 -28.32 -18.45
CA ASN A 390 13.92 -28.13 -18.50
C ASN A 390 13.45 -26.70 -18.17
N GLY A 391 14.34 -25.72 -18.25
CA GLY A 391 14.01 -24.30 -18.08
C GLY A 391 13.71 -23.93 -16.63
N TRP A 392 14.39 -24.55 -15.67
CA TRP A 392 14.25 -24.27 -14.23
C TRP A 392 12.82 -24.44 -13.71
N SER A 393 12.03 -25.31 -14.34
CA SER A 393 10.64 -25.54 -14.00
C SER A 393 10.50 -26.37 -12.72
N LEU A 394 10.18 -25.70 -11.61
CA LEU A 394 9.95 -26.36 -10.32
C LEU A 394 8.86 -27.45 -10.42
N LYS A 395 7.82 -27.23 -11.24
CA LYS A 395 6.74 -28.20 -11.45
C LYS A 395 7.24 -29.48 -12.12
N LYS A 396 8.14 -29.37 -13.11
CA LYS A 396 8.73 -30.55 -13.76
C LYS A 396 9.65 -31.31 -12.81
N LEU A 397 10.53 -30.62 -12.08
CA LEU A 397 11.38 -31.24 -11.05
C LEU A 397 10.56 -32.00 -10.01
N LEU A 398 9.52 -31.35 -9.46
CA LEU A 398 8.61 -31.99 -8.52
C LEU A 398 7.96 -33.23 -9.13
N LYS A 399 7.48 -33.15 -10.38
CA LYS A 399 6.89 -34.29 -11.10
C LYS A 399 7.89 -35.44 -11.24
N SER A 400 9.13 -35.18 -11.63
CA SER A 400 10.19 -36.19 -11.75
C SER A 400 10.43 -36.91 -10.42
N ILE A 401 10.49 -36.15 -9.31
CA ILE A 401 10.71 -36.73 -7.98
C ILE A 401 9.48 -37.52 -7.50
N VAL A 402 8.28 -36.95 -7.53
CA VAL A 402 7.09 -37.59 -6.94
C VAL A 402 6.56 -38.78 -7.73
N LEU A 403 6.90 -38.88 -9.02
CA LEU A 403 6.59 -40.05 -9.85
C LEU A 403 7.67 -41.14 -9.78
N SER A 404 8.82 -40.87 -9.14
CA SER A 404 9.87 -41.87 -8.95
C SER A 404 9.36 -43.07 -8.14
N ARG A 405 10.01 -44.24 -8.32
CA ARG A 405 9.79 -45.39 -7.45
C ARG A 405 10.15 -45.06 -6.01
N THR A 406 11.22 -44.29 -5.81
CA THR A 406 11.75 -43.91 -4.50
C THR A 406 10.75 -43.11 -3.66
N TYR A 407 10.10 -42.11 -4.25
CA TYR A 407 9.09 -41.31 -3.52
C TYR A 407 7.82 -42.12 -3.21
N ARG A 408 7.47 -43.09 -4.06
CA ARG A 408 6.25 -43.91 -3.92
C ARG A 408 6.44 -45.14 -3.02
N GLN A 409 7.60 -45.30 -2.37
CA GLN A 409 7.81 -46.39 -1.42
C GLN A 409 6.92 -46.26 -0.19
N SER A 410 6.55 -47.39 0.41
CA SER A 410 5.83 -47.42 1.69
C SER A 410 6.71 -46.87 2.82
N SER A 411 6.11 -46.14 3.76
CA SER A 411 6.77 -45.65 4.97
C SER A 411 6.83 -46.69 6.11
N ILE A 412 6.33 -47.91 5.88
CA ILE A 412 6.40 -49.01 6.85
C ILE A 412 7.85 -49.34 7.20
N ILE A 413 8.15 -49.38 8.49
CA ILE A 413 9.50 -49.61 9.01
C ILE A 413 9.68 -51.10 9.32
N HIS A 414 10.51 -51.77 8.52
CA HIS A 414 10.98 -53.13 8.81
C HIS A 414 12.19 -53.09 9.75
N LYS A 415 12.24 -54.00 10.75
CA LYS A 415 13.31 -54.03 11.76
C LYS A 415 14.71 -54.10 11.15
N ASP A 416 14.91 -54.96 10.16
CA ASP A 416 16.22 -55.15 9.51
C ASP A 416 16.66 -53.88 8.75
N ALA A 417 15.72 -53.22 8.07
CA ALA A 417 15.99 -51.97 7.35
C ALA A 417 16.29 -50.82 8.34
N LEU A 418 15.61 -50.78 9.48
CA LEU A 418 15.88 -49.79 10.53
C LEU A 418 17.26 -49.97 11.16
N GLN A 419 17.70 -51.21 11.38
CA GLN A 419 19.03 -51.49 11.92
C GLN A 419 20.14 -51.07 10.95
N LYS A 420 19.96 -51.33 9.65
CA LYS A 420 20.95 -50.99 8.60
C LYS A 420 20.97 -49.50 8.26
N ASP A 421 19.81 -48.85 8.23
CA ASP A 421 19.68 -47.44 7.91
C ASP A 421 18.61 -46.75 8.79
N PRO A 422 18.99 -46.39 10.03
CA PRO A 422 18.09 -45.72 10.96
C PRO A 422 17.59 -44.37 10.44
N ARG A 423 18.44 -43.64 9.70
CA ARG A 423 18.17 -42.29 9.20
C ARG A 423 17.52 -42.25 7.81
N ASN A 424 17.24 -43.40 7.20
CA ASN A 424 16.69 -43.54 5.86
C ASN A 424 17.55 -42.82 4.77
N ARG A 425 18.88 -42.80 4.93
CA ARG A 425 19.80 -42.17 3.98
C ARG A 425 19.93 -42.94 2.67
N LEU A 426 19.71 -44.25 2.69
CA LEU A 426 19.68 -45.15 1.52
C LEU A 426 18.30 -45.17 0.84
N LEU A 427 17.31 -44.44 1.37
CA LEU A 427 15.98 -44.27 0.77
C LEU A 427 15.24 -45.61 0.57
N GLY A 428 15.42 -46.54 1.51
CA GLY A 428 14.80 -47.87 1.49
C GLY A 428 13.34 -47.91 1.97
N ARG A 429 12.78 -46.74 2.35
CA ARG A 429 11.38 -46.55 2.71
C ARG A 429 10.93 -45.11 2.44
N GLY A 430 9.61 -44.90 2.41
CA GLY A 430 8.99 -43.58 2.31
C GLY A 430 9.35 -42.66 3.49
N PRO A 431 9.50 -41.34 3.27
CA PRO A 431 9.90 -40.41 4.31
C PRO A 431 8.72 -40.05 5.23
N ARG A 432 8.88 -40.27 6.55
CA ARG A 432 7.88 -39.93 7.57
C ARG A 432 8.42 -38.88 8.53
N PHE A 433 7.77 -37.71 8.60
CA PHE A 433 8.19 -36.59 9.46
C PHE A 433 7.04 -35.59 9.69
N ARG A 434 7.12 -34.82 10.79
CA ARG A 434 6.13 -33.79 11.15
C ARG A 434 6.05 -32.68 10.11
N LEU A 435 4.82 -32.29 9.76
CA LEU A 435 4.56 -31.19 8.84
C LEU A 435 4.91 -29.84 9.48
N THR A 436 5.24 -28.83 8.65
CA THR A 436 5.55 -27.49 9.17
C THR A 436 4.28 -26.77 9.63
N ALA A 437 4.44 -25.75 10.47
CA ALA A 437 3.35 -24.92 10.96
C ALA A 437 2.36 -24.46 9.86
N GLU A 438 2.89 -23.98 8.74
CA GLU A 438 2.08 -23.49 7.62
C GLU A 438 1.35 -24.63 6.92
N MET A 439 1.99 -25.80 6.77
CA MET A 439 1.38 -26.99 6.16
C MET A 439 0.26 -27.56 7.02
N LEU A 440 0.48 -27.66 8.34
CA LEU A 440 -0.52 -28.16 9.29
C LEU A 440 -1.78 -27.30 9.26
N ARG A 441 -1.60 -25.98 9.38
CA ARG A 441 -2.71 -25.04 9.31
C ARG A 441 -3.45 -25.13 7.97
N ASP A 442 -2.72 -25.12 6.85
CA ASP A 442 -3.32 -25.19 5.52
C ASP A 442 -4.07 -26.52 5.29
N GLN A 443 -3.53 -27.64 5.79
CA GLN A 443 -4.17 -28.96 5.73
C GLN A 443 -5.47 -28.99 6.54
N SER A 444 -5.46 -28.50 7.78
CA SER A 444 -6.66 -28.46 8.63
C SER A 444 -7.76 -27.62 8.01
N LEU A 445 -7.42 -26.44 7.45
CA LEU A 445 -8.39 -25.59 6.75
C LEU A 445 -8.89 -26.22 5.44
N PHE A 446 -8.04 -26.93 4.71
CA PHE A 446 -8.43 -27.59 3.47
C PHE A 446 -9.36 -28.77 3.73
N ALA A 447 -9.01 -29.62 4.70
CA ALA A 447 -9.77 -30.79 5.09
C ALA A 447 -11.11 -30.43 5.75
N SER A 448 -11.24 -29.25 6.37
CA SER A 448 -12.52 -28.73 6.87
C SER A 448 -13.30 -27.91 5.83
N GLY A 449 -12.71 -27.59 4.68
CA GLY A 449 -13.34 -26.77 3.63
C GLY A 449 -13.32 -25.26 3.86
N LEU A 450 -12.60 -24.78 4.89
CA LEU A 450 -12.46 -23.35 5.20
C LEU A 450 -11.40 -22.63 4.34
N LEU A 451 -10.41 -23.35 3.82
CA LEU A 451 -9.26 -22.73 3.15
C LEU A 451 -9.69 -21.87 1.94
N THR A 452 -9.34 -20.58 1.96
CA THR A 452 -9.47 -19.75 0.75
C THR A 452 -8.28 -19.95 -0.20
N GLN A 453 -8.59 -20.19 -1.47
CA GLN A 453 -7.60 -20.43 -2.53
C GLN A 453 -7.13 -19.13 -3.22
N LYS A 454 -7.52 -17.95 -2.70
CA LYS A 454 -7.11 -16.64 -3.22
C LYS A 454 -5.58 -16.48 -3.21
N ILE A 455 -4.99 -16.26 -4.39
CA ILE A 455 -3.56 -16.00 -4.59
C ILE A 455 -3.29 -14.49 -4.76
N GLY A 456 -2.20 -13.99 -4.19
CA GLY A 456 -1.78 -12.58 -4.24
C GLY A 456 -2.44 -11.69 -3.17
N GLY A 457 -2.23 -10.38 -3.24
CA GLY A 457 -2.74 -9.42 -2.25
C GLY A 457 -1.94 -9.39 -0.94
N PRO A 458 -2.33 -8.52 0.00
CA PRO A 458 -1.57 -8.27 1.22
C PRO A 458 -1.59 -9.47 2.18
N SER A 459 -0.62 -9.49 3.09
CA SER A 459 -0.64 -10.39 4.24
C SER A 459 -1.86 -10.13 5.13
N VAL A 460 -2.30 -11.17 5.83
CA VAL A 460 -3.45 -11.15 6.73
C VAL A 460 -3.02 -11.51 8.15
N MET A 461 -3.78 -11.03 9.12
CA MET A 461 -3.55 -11.27 10.53
C MET A 461 -4.62 -12.24 11.05
N PRO A 462 -4.40 -13.56 10.99
CA PRO A 462 -5.37 -14.52 11.51
C PRO A 462 -5.62 -14.31 13.02
N PRO A 463 -6.68 -14.90 13.59
CA PRO A 463 -6.92 -14.83 15.01
C PRO A 463 -5.71 -15.31 15.82
N GLN A 464 -5.41 -14.61 16.90
CA GLN A 464 -4.39 -15.00 17.86
C GLN A 464 -4.88 -14.62 19.27
N PRO A 465 -4.34 -15.24 20.34
CA PRO A 465 -4.69 -14.88 21.70
C PRO A 465 -4.47 -13.40 22.01
N PRO A 466 -5.29 -12.80 22.90
CA PRO A 466 -5.09 -11.42 23.33
C PRO A 466 -3.75 -11.25 24.07
N GLY A 467 -3.16 -10.05 24.00
CA GLY A 467 -1.93 -9.70 24.74
C GLY A 467 -0.61 -10.20 24.12
N VAL A 468 -0.66 -10.95 23.01
CA VAL A 468 0.52 -11.39 22.25
C VAL A 468 1.21 -10.21 21.57
N TRP A 469 0.44 -9.32 20.95
CA TRP A 469 0.98 -8.15 20.26
C TRP A 469 1.36 -7.03 21.24
N LYS A 470 2.66 -6.79 21.41
CA LYS A 470 3.19 -5.63 22.14
C LYS A 470 4.04 -4.79 21.18
N SER A 471 3.54 -3.61 20.79
CA SER A 471 4.28 -2.66 19.95
C SER A 471 4.69 -1.45 20.77
N THR A 472 5.96 -1.39 21.17
CA THR A 472 6.53 -0.27 21.94
C THR A 472 7.01 0.88 21.06
N TYR A 473 7.34 0.59 19.79
CA TYR A 473 8.01 1.53 18.88
C TYR A 473 7.17 1.99 17.68
N SER A 474 5.94 1.49 17.51
CA SER A 474 5.05 1.90 16.42
C SER A 474 3.58 1.84 16.82
N GLY A 475 2.76 2.71 16.24
CA GLY A 475 1.29 2.68 16.42
C GLY A 475 0.59 1.52 15.72
N ALA A 476 1.33 0.58 15.10
CA ALA A 476 0.77 -0.57 14.41
C ALA A 476 0.08 -1.53 15.39
N LYS A 477 -1.10 -2.03 15.00
CA LYS A 477 -1.94 -2.94 15.80
C LYS A 477 -2.20 -4.23 15.03
N TRP A 478 -2.34 -5.33 15.76
CA TRP A 478 -2.88 -6.57 15.19
C TRP A 478 -4.36 -6.36 14.92
N SER A 479 -4.74 -6.31 13.64
CA SER A 479 -6.13 -6.21 13.21
C SER A 479 -6.56 -7.58 12.72
N THR A 480 -7.26 -8.33 13.58
CA THR A 480 -7.72 -9.68 13.26
C THR A 480 -8.53 -9.65 11.96
N ALA A 481 -8.10 -10.46 10.99
CA ALA A 481 -8.77 -10.60 9.72
C ALA A 481 -10.22 -11.06 9.92
N THR A 482 -11.10 -10.71 9.00
CA THR A 482 -12.51 -11.11 9.02
C THR A 482 -12.89 -11.79 7.71
N GLY A 483 -14.02 -12.52 7.71
CA GLY A 483 -14.51 -13.21 6.52
C GLY A 483 -13.51 -14.21 5.92
N PRO A 484 -13.47 -14.37 4.59
CA PRO A 484 -12.59 -15.35 3.92
C PRO A 484 -11.09 -15.12 4.17
N ASP A 485 -10.68 -13.87 4.43
CA ASP A 485 -9.27 -13.54 4.65
C ASP A 485 -8.73 -14.10 6.00
N ARG A 486 -9.61 -14.58 6.90
CA ARG A 486 -9.22 -15.37 8.08
C ARG A 486 -8.58 -16.69 7.73
N TYR A 487 -9.03 -17.30 6.64
CA TYR A 487 -8.70 -18.68 6.26
C TYR A 487 -7.72 -18.73 5.10
N ARG A 488 -6.96 -17.66 4.85
CA ARG A 488 -5.89 -17.67 3.83
C ARG A 488 -4.82 -18.67 4.21
N ARG A 489 -4.10 -19.15 3.18
CA ARG A 489 -2.91 -19.98 3.35
C ARG A 489 -1.92 -19.34 4.32
N GLY A 490 -1.21 -20.14 5.11
CA GLY A 490 -0.18 -19.69 6.05
C GLY A 490 0.92 -18.85 5.40
N LEU A 491 1.11 -19.02 4.08
CA LEU A 491 1.95 -18.14 3.23
C LEU A 491 1.60 -16.65 3.35
N TYR A 492 0.33 -16.31 3.58
CA TYR A 492 -0.16 -14.93 3.71
C TYR A 492 -0.23 -14.45 5.15
N THR A 493 0.10 -15.29 6.14
CA THR A 493 0.12 -14.84 7.54
C THR A 493 1.15 -13.74 7.71
N TYR A 494 0.73 -12.61 8.26
CA TYR A 494 1.61 -11.49 8.55
C TYR A 494 2.67 -11.90 9.58
N ILE A 495 3.93 -11.61 9.28
CA ILE A 495 5.06 -11.90 10.15
C ILE A 495 5.63 -10.58 10.66
N LYS A 496 5.64 -10.42 11.99
CA LYS A 496 6.42 -9.40 12.68
C LYS A 496 7.61 -10.06 13.34
N ARG A 497 8.82 -9.64 12.96
CA ARG A 497 10.08 -10.20 13.47
C ARG A 497 10.14 -10.31 15.00
N THR A 498 9.66 -9.30 15.71
CA THR A 498 9.70 -9.22 17.18
C THR A 498 8.48 -9.83 17.89
N SER A 499 7.47 -10.27 17.14
CA SER A 499 6.22 -10.81 17.69
C SER A 499 5.56 -11.74 16.65
N PRO A 500 6.20 -12.87 16.31
CA PRO A 500 5.64 -13.85 15.38
C PRO A 500 4.37 -14.50 15.95
N HIS A 501 3.58 -15.11 15.07
CA HIS A 501 2.34 -15.78 15.49
C HIS A 501 2.65 -16.97 16.43
N PRO A 502 2.00 -17.07 17.62
CA PRO A 502 2.40 -18.01 18.66
C PRO A 502 2.30 -19.47 18.22
N ALA A 503 1.19 -19.86 17.56
CA ALA A 503 1.04 -21.21 17.03
C ALA A 503 2.15 -21.58 16.02
N MET A 504 2.62 -20.61 15.21
CA MET A 504 3.66 -20.88 14.22
C MET A 504 5.00 -21.20 14.91
N ILE A 505 5.35 -20.48 15.97
CA ILE A 505 6.57 -20.73 16.75
C ILE A 505 6.54 -22.10 17.44
N THR A 506 5.39 -22.49 18.01
CA THR A 506 5.25 -23.82 18.62
C THR A 506 5.49 -24.96 17.62
N PHE A 507 5.19 -24.75 16.34
CA PHE A 507 5.45 -25.68 15.24
C PHE A 507 6.75 -25.36 14.47
N ASP A 508 7.77 -24.89 15.21
CA ASP A 508 9.15 -24.67 14.73
C ASP A 508 9.29 -23.68 13.54
N ALA A 509 8.33 -22.77 13.35
CA ALA A 509 8.50 -21.68 12.39
C ALA A 509 9.57 -20.69 12.89
N GLY A 510 10.32 -20.12 11.96
CA GLY A 510 11.35 -19.14 12.28
C GLY A 510 10.78 -17.80 12.72
N THR A 511 11.45 -17.15 13.69
CA THR A 511 11.10 -15.79 14.14
C THR A 511 11.44 -14.72 13.10
N GLY A 512 12.39 -15.02 12.20
CA GLY A 512 12.93 -14.06 11.22
C GLY A 512 14.02 -13.14 11.80
N GLU A 513 14.46 -13.38 13.04
CA GLU A 513 15.57 -12.65 13.66
C GLU A 513 16.93 -13.11 13.15
N VAL A 514 17.03 -14.39 12.78
CA VAL A 514 18.22 -15.01 12.19
C VAL A 514 17.86 -15.73 10.90
N CYS A 515 18.79 -15.77 9.95
CA CYS A 515 18.61 -16.56 8.74
C CYS A 515 18.60 -18.06 9.09
N GLN A 516 17.54 -18.77 8.71
CA GLN A 516 17.39 -20.20 8.94
C GLN A 516 17.27 -20.95 7.62
N VAL A 517 18.32 -21.68 7.24
CA VAL A 517 18.33 -22.50 6.02
C VAL A 517 17.54 -23.78 6.24
N ARG A 518 17.76 -24.44 7.38
CA ARG A 518 17.07 -25.66 7.81
C ARG A 518 16.29 -25.40 9.10
N ARG A 519 15.02 -25.84 9.14
CA ARG A 519 14.21 -25.78 10.36
C ARG A 519 14.40 -27.07 11.15
N ILE A 520 14.53 -26.93 12.48
CA ILE A 520 14.45 -28.07 13.38
C ILE A 520 13.02 -28.61 13.32
N ARG A 521 12.85 -29.92 13.51
CA ARG A 521 11.54 -30.56 13.63
C ARG A 521 11.44 -31.19 15.00
N THR A 522 10.54 -30.67 15.80
CA THR A 522 10.24 -31.19 17.14
C THR A 522 8.90 -31.92 17.12
N ASN A 523 8.70 -32.77 18.12
CA ASN A 523 7.42 -33.41 18.39
C ASN A 523 7.18 -33.26 19.90
N THR A 524 6.41 -32.25 20.28
CA THR A 524 6.21 -31.89 21.69
C THR A 524 4.74 -31.98 22.07
N PRO A 525 4.41 -32.28 23.34
CA PRO A 525 3.02 -32.23 23.81
C PRO A 525 2.34 -30.87 23.59
N LEU A 526 3.11 -29.78 23.63
CA LEU A 526 2.61 -28.42 23.37
C LEU A 526 2.04 -28.29 21.95
N GLN A 527 2.66 -28.92 20.94
CA GLN A 527 2.14 -28.92 19.58
C GLN A 527 0.76 -29.59 19.50
N ALA A 528 0.57 -30.72 20.19
CA ALA A 528 -0.73 -31.39 20.27
C ALA A 528 -1.78 -30.49 20.94
N LEU A 529 -1.41 -29.81 22.04
CA LEU A 529 -2.30 -28.88 22.72
C LEU A 529 -2.71 -27.70 21.82
N ILE A 530 -1.82 -27.18 20.96
CA ILE A 530 -2.19 -26.12 20.01
C ILE A 530 -3.27 -26.61 19.04
N THR A 531 -3.11 -27.78 18.42
CA THR A 531 -4.13 -28.31 17.49
C THR A 531 -5.47 -28.64 18.16
N LEU A 532 -5.49 -28.81 19.48
CA LEU A 532 -6.72 -29.06 20.25
C LEU A 532 -7.40 -27.77 20.76
N ASN A 533 -6.68 -26.65 20.85
CA ASN A 533 -7.18 -25.45 21.57
C ASN A 533 -7.07 -24.15 20.77
N ASP A 534 -6.19 -24.04 19.78
CA ASP A 534 -6.05 -22.82 19.00
C ASP A 534 -7.28 -22.62 18.10
N GLN A 535 -7.77 -21.38 18.06
CA GLN A 535 -9.03 -21.01 17.41
C GLN A 535 -9.10 -21.47 15.95
N ALA A 536 -7.99 -21.44 15.21
CA ALA A 536 -8.00 -21.86 13.82
C ALA A 536 -8.28 -23.37 13.65
N TYR A 537 -7.82 -24.19 14.59
CA TYR A 537 -8.04 -25.64 14.56
C TYR A 537 -9.41 -26.01 15.11
N MET A 538 -9.92 -25.29 16.11
CA MET A 538 -11.29 -25.48 16.61
C MET A 538 -12.33 -25.11 15.55
N GLU A 539 -12.15 -24.00 14.83
CA GLU A 539 -13.02 -23.64 13.71
C GLU A 539 -12.97 -24.68 12.57
N ALA A 540 -11.79 -25.25 12.31
CA ALA A 540 -11.63 -26.35 11.37
C ALA A 540 -12.34 -27.63 11.85
N ALA A 541 -12.28 -27.95 13.14
CA ALA A 541 -13.01 -29.08 13.72
C ALA A 541 -14.52 -28.90 13.57
N GLY A 542 -15.04 -27.70 13.86
CA GLY A 542 -16.46 -27.37 13.68
C GLY A 542 -16.95 -27.48 12.24
N ASN A 543 -16.15 -27.03 11.27
CA ASN A 543 -16.54 -27.20 9.87
C ASN A 543 -16.41 -28.64 9.38
N LEU A 544 -15.39 -29.38 9.85
CA LEU A 544 -15.23 -30.79 9.55
C LEU A 544 -16.39 -31.62 10.13
N SER A 545 -16.84 -31.34 11.35
CA SER A 545 -17.98 -32.04 11.95
C SER A 545 -19.27 -31.81 11.15
N ASN A 546 -19.51 -30.59 10.67
CA ASN A 546 -20.66 -30.32 9.81
C ASN A 546 -20.57 -31.09 8.48
N GLN A 547 -19.38 -31.22 7.89
CA GLN A 547 -19.19 -32.06 6.70
C GLN A 547 -19.44 -33.54 6.98
N MET A 548 -19.04 -34.03 8.16
CA MET A 548 -19.31 -35.41 8.59
C MET A 548 -20.81 -35.65 8.76
N LEU A 549 -21.54 -34.75 9.43
CA LEU A 549 -22.98 -34.86 9.66
C LEU A 549 -23.82 -34.71 8.38
N ASN A 550 -23.38 -33.85 7.46
CA ASN A 550 -24.05 -33.65 6.17
C ASN A 550 -23.84 -34.81 5.19
N TYR A 551 -23.00 -35.79 5.53
CA TYR A 551 -22.88 -37.02 4.76
C TYR A 551 -24.11 -37.91 5.09
N ASP A 552 -25.06 -37.95 4.15
CA ASP A 552 -26.37 -38.64 4.27
C ASP A 552 -26.19 -40.16 4.37
N ALA A 553 -25.85 -40.62 5.56
CA ALA A 553 -25.36 -41.95 5.83
C ALA A 553 -25.39 -42.24 7.34
N GLU A 554 -25.24 -43.51 7.70
CA GLU A 554 -25.12 -43.93 9.10
C GLU A 554 -23.88 -43.33 9.77
N LEU A 555 -23.91 -43.18 11.10
CA LEU A 555 -22.81 -42.59 11.90
C LEU A 555 -21.43 -43.16 11.55
N SER A 556 -21.34 -44.48 11.35
CA SER A 556 -20.08 -45.13 10.97
C SER A 556 -19.51 -44.62 9.64
N GLN A 557 -20.37 -44.30 8.69
CA GLN A 557 -20.00 -43.77 7.38
C GLN A 557 -19.69 -42.28 7.44
N GLN A 558 -20.39 -41.52 8.29
CA GLN A 558 -20.06 -40.11 8.59
C GLN A 558 -18.67 -39.97 9.20
N ILE A 559 -18.34 -40.81 10.19
CA ILE A 559 -17.02 -40.86 10.82
C ILE A 559 -15.95 -41.27 9.80
N ALA A 560 -16.21 -42.31 9.02
CA ALA A 560 -15.29 -42.75 7.97
C ALA A 560 -15.08 -41.67 6.89
N HIS A 561 -16.09 -40.87 6.58
CA HIS A 561 -15.98 -39.72 5.69
C HIS A 561 -14.99 -38.68 6.23
N GLY A 562 -15.14 -38.26 7.50
CA GLY A 562 -14.20 -37.35 8.16
C GLY A 562 -12.77 -37.88 8.19
N PHE A 563 -12.60 -39.17 8.49
CA PHE A 563 -11.30 -39.84 8.44
C PHE A 563 -10.65 -39.75 7.04
N ARG A 564 -11.43 -40.00 5.97
CA ARG A 564 -10.96 -39.94 4.57
C ARG A 564 -10.66 -38.54 4.07
N ARG A 565 -11.21 -37.50 4.68
CA ARG A 565 -10.88 -36.09 4.38
C ARG A 565 -9.46 -35.74 4.83
N LEU A 566 -8.96 -36.40 5.89
CA LEU A 566 -7.66 -36.14 6.49
C LEU A 566 -6.58 -37.15 6.09
N LEU A 567 -6.94 -38.42 5.98
CA LEU A 567 -6.00 -39.53 5.80
C LEU A 567 -6.12 -40.20 4.43
N THR A 568 -5.00 -40.67 3.89
CA THR A 568 -4.91 -41.26 2.54
C THR A 568 -5.42 -42.69 2.45
N ARG A 569 -5.83 -43.31 3.57
CA ARG A 569 -6.40 -44.66 3.66
C ARG A 569 -7.79 -44.64 4.34
N PRO A 570 -8.63 -45.68 4.17
CA PRO A 570 -9.82 -45.84 5.01
C PRO A 570 -9.45 -46.22 6.46
N PRO A 571 -10.34 -45.95 7.43
CA PRO A 571 -10.14 -46.43 8.79
C PRO A 571 -10.23 -47.96 8.83
N GLU A 572 -9.39 -48.59 9.65
CA GLU A 572 -9.52 -50.00 9.97
C GLU A 572 -10.78 -50.25 10.82
N LYS A 573 -11.30 -51.49 10.81
CA LYS A 573 -12.50 -51.85 11.59
C LYS A 573 -12.37 -51.49 13.08
N LYS A 574 -11.18 -51.72 13.67
CA LYS A 574 -10.90 -51.41 15.09
C LYS A 574 -10.83 -49.91 15.35
N GLU A 575 -10.25 -49.13 14.44
CA GLU A 575 -10.18 -47.67 14.55
C GLU A 575 -11.58 -47.07 14.47
N LEU A 576 -12.39 -47.53 13.50
CA LEU A 576 -13.76 -47.06 13.32
C LEU A 576 -14.64 -47.38 14.54
N GLN A 577 -14.56 -48.61 15.06
CA GLN A 577 -15.26 -48.99 16.29
C GLN A 577 -14.88 -48.10 17.47
N ARG A 578 -13.58 -47.82 17.64
CA ARG A 578 -13.10 -46.94 18.72
C ARG A 578 -13.60 -45.50 18.58
N LEU A 579 -13.66 -44.97 17.36
CA LEU A 579 -14.19 -43.62 17.09
C LEU A 579 -15.71 -43.55 17.36
N ILE A 580 -16.47 -44.61 17.02
CA ILE A 580 -17.90 -44.69 17.34
C ILE A 580 -18.12 -44.74 18.85
N SER A 581 -17.37 -45.57 19.58
CA SER A 581 -17.45 -45.62 21.04
C SER A 581 -17.12 -44.28 21.68
N LEU A 582 -16.09 -43.60 21.17
CA LEU A 582 -15.70 -42.26 21.64
C LEU A 582 -16.80 -41.23 21.38
N TYR A 583 -17.45 -41.27 20.21
CA TYR A 583 -18.58 -40.38 19.90
C TYR A 583 -19.69 -40.50 20.95
N HIS A 584 -20.14 -41.72 21.25
CA HIS A 584 -21.20 -41.93 22.25
C HIS A 584 -20.79 -41.52 23.66
N GLN A 585 -19.54 -41.76 24.05
CA GLN A 585 -19.00 -41.28 25.33
C GLN A 585 -19.05 -39.74 25.41
N LEU A 586 -18.67 -39.05 24.33
CA LEU A 586 -18.67 -37.58 24.27
C LEU A 586 -20.09 -36.99 24.27
N GLU A 587 -21.10 -37.71 23.78
CA GLU A 587 -22.51 -37.27 23.87
C GLU A 587 -22.99 -37.11 25.31
N GLU A 588 -22.47 -37.96 26.22
CA GLU A 588 -22.80 -37.96 27.65
C GLU A 588 -21.92 -36.99 28.46
N GLU A 589 -20.63 -36.90 28.12
CA GLU A 589 -19.65 -36.14 28.92
C GLU A 589 -19.63 -34.62 28.66
N ILE A 590 -20.10 -34.15 27.49
CA ILE A 590 -20.08 -32.72 27.17
C ILE A 590 -21.26 -32.00 27.86
N ILE A 591 -20.93 -31.31 28.96
CA ILE A 591 -21.89 -30.57 29.79
C ILE A 591 -22.21 -29.19 29.20
N ASP A 592 -21.19 -28.40 28.82
CA ASP A 592 -21.36 -27.05 28.27
C ASP A 592 -21.31 -27.05 26.74
N LYS A 593 -22.46 -27.40 26.15
CA LYS A 593 -22.60 -27.61 24.70
C LYS A 593 -22.47 -26.31 23.91
N ASP A 594 -22.95 -25.20 24.45
CA ASP A 594 -22.99 -23.91 23.76
C ASP A 594 -21.61 -23.26 23.69
N ASP A 595 -20.86 -23.23 24.80
CA ASP A 595 -19.49 -22.69 24.81
C ASP A 595 -18.56 -23.49 23.89
N TYR A 596 -18.69 -24.83 23.91
CA TYR A 596 -17.90 -25.69 23.04
C TYR A 596 -18.19 -25.44 21.54
N LEU A 597 -19.46 -25.32 21.15
CA LEU A 597 -19.84 -24.97 19.78
C LEU A 597 -19.34 -23.58 19.39
N GLN A 598 -19.43 -22.60 20.29
CA GLN A 598 -18.94 -21.25 20.07
C GLN A 598 -17.42 -21.23 19.84
N SER A 599 -16.66 -22.02 20.60
CA SER A 599 -15.21 -22.16 20.41
C SER A 599 -14.84 -22.73 19.04
N ALA A 600 -15.71 -23.57 18.47
CA ALA A 600 -15.60 -24.12 17.12
C ALA A 600 -16.18 -23.22 16.02
N GLY A 601 -16.57 -21.99 16.36
CA GLY A 601 -17.14 -21.03 15.42
C GLY A 601 -18.55 -21.38 14.93
N LEU A 602 -19.28 -22.22 15.67
CA LEU A 602 -20.63 -22.65 15.34
C LEU A 602 -21.66 -22.01 16.27
N LYS A 603 -22.87 -21.77 15.75
CA LYS A 603 -24.04 -21.37 16.56
C LYS A 603 -24.90 -22.58 16.94
N GLU A 604 -24.91 -23.59 16.08
CA GLU A 604 -25.68 -24.83 16.21
C GLU A 604 -24.82 -25.97 15.65
N GLY A 605 -25.03 -27.19 16.15
CA GLY A 605 -24.29 -28.37 15.71
C GLY A 605 -24.30 -29.49 16.75
N ASN A 606 -23.46 -30.51 16.53
CA ASN A 606 -23.27 -31.60 17.48
C ASN A 606 -21.90 -31.49 18.17
N PRO A 607 -21.83 -31.15 19.47
CA PRO A 607 -20.57 -31.01 20.21
C PRO A 607 -19.71 -32.28 20.21
N ALA A 608 -20.31 -33.47 20.30
CA ALA A 608 -19.58 -34.73 20.29
C ALA A 608 -18.90 -34.98 18.93
N MET A 609 -19.57 -34.61 17.83
CA MET A 609 -18.98 -34.68 16.50
C MET A 609 -17.85 -33.66 16.31
N VAL A 610 -17.98 -32.45 16.87
CA VAL A 610 -16.90 -31.44 16.88
C VAL A 610 -15.67 -31.97 17.62
N ALA A 611 -15.87 -32.55 18.81
CA ALA A 611 -14.79 -33.14 19.60
C ALA A 611 -14.13 -34.32 18.88
N LEU A 612 -14.92 -35.17 18.23
CA LEU A 612 -14.39 -36.25 17.39
C LEU A 612 -13.58 -35.72 16.20
N ALA A 613 -14.06 -34.68 15.52
CA ALA A 613 -13.34 -34.02 14.43
C ALA A 613 -12.02 -33.40 14.91
N SER A 614 -12.00 -32.82 16.11
CA SER A 614 -10.77 -32.32 16.76
C SER A 614 -9.76 -33.45 17.02
N VAL A 615 -10.23 -34.61 17.49
CA VAL A 615 -9.39 -35.82 17.64
C VAL A 615 -8.80 -36.26 16.30
N LEU A 616 -9.60 -36.29 15.24
CA LEU A 616 -9.12 -36.66 13.89
C LEU A 616 -8.05 -35.68 13.38
N LEU A 617 -8.22 -34.38 13.63
CA LEU A 617 -7.24 -33.35 13.28
C LEU A 617 -5.93 -33.46 14.07
N ASN A 618 -5.96 -34.06 15.26
CA ASN A 618 -4.81 -34.22 16.16
C ASN A 618 -4.06 -35.55 16.01
N LEU A 619 -4.55 -36.50 15.20
CA LEU A 619 -3.87 -37.79 15.00
C LEU A 619 -2.42 -37.61 14.54
N ASP A 620 -1.53 -38.46 15.03
CA ASP A 620 -0.13 -38.46 14.58
C ASP A 620 -0.01 -38.61 13.05
N GLU A 621 -0.86 -39.44 12.44
CA GLU A 621 -0.93 -39.62 10.98
C GLU A 621 -1.44 -38.37 10.26
N THR A 622 -2.33 -37.58 10.87
CA THR A 622 -2.80 -36.29 10.31
C THR A 622 -1.69 -35.25 10.34
N LEU A 623 -0.92 -35.20 11.42
CA LEU A 623 0.12 -34.19 11.66
C LEU A 623 1.47 -34.52 11.01
N THR A 624 1.57 -35.67 10.36
CA THR A 624 2.82 -36.22 9.81
C THR A 624 2.66 -36.46 8.31
N LYS A 625 3.72 -36.27 7.55
CA LYS A 625 3.77 -36.73 6.17
C LYS A 625 3.66 -38.27 6.13
N PRO A 626 2.70 -38.84 5.37
CA PRO A 626 2.54 -40.29 5.25
C PRO A 626 3.69 -40.98 4.52
#